data_AF-A0A6V7JHY6-F1
#
_entry.id   AF-A0A6V7JHY6-F1
#
_cell.length_a   1.000
_cell.length_b   1.000
_cell.length_c   1.000
_cell.angle_alpha   90.00
_cell.angle_beta   90.00
_cell.angle_gamma   90.00
#
_symmetry.space_group_name_H-M   'P 1'
#
loop_
_entity.id
_entity.type
_entity.pdbx_description
1 polymer ?
#
loop_
_entity_poly.entity_id
_entity_poly.type
_entity_poly.pdbx_seq_one_letter_code
_entity_poly.pdbx_strand_id
1 'polypeptide(L)' 'NGEERIVCYYTNWSVYRPGTAKYSPQNINPYLCTHLIYAFGGFTKDNTLKPFDKYQDIEK' A
#
# COMPACT_ATOMS: atom_id res chain seq x y z
N ASN A 1 0.33 -28.61 9.14
CA ASN A 1 1.51 -27.81 8.76
C ASN A 1 1.04 -26.57 8.04
N GLY A 2 1.06 -25.41 8.71
CA GLY A 2 0.77 -24.13 8.06
C GLY A 2 2.10 -23.46 7.71
N GLU A 3 2.23 -22.95 6.48
CA GLU A 3 3.38 -22.13 6.10
C GLU A 3 3.38 -20.82 6.92
N GLU A 4 4.56 -20.43 7.39
CA GLU A 4 4.76 -19.17 8.10
C GLU A 4 4.47 -17.98 7.18
N ARG A 5 3.72 -17.00 7.68
CA ARG A 5 3.34 -15.81 6.91
C ARG A 5 3.98 -14.56 7.51
N ILE A 6 4.74 -13.85 6.68
CA ILE A 6 5.15 -12.46 6.94
C ILE A 6 4.24 -11.56 6.10
N VAL A 7 3.42 -10.76 6.77
CA VAL A 7 2.41 -9.89 6.16
C VAL A 7 2.85 -8.44 6.30
N CYS A 8 3.11 -7.78 5.18
CA CYS A 8 3.58 -6.41 5.13
C CYS A 8 2.50 -5.48 4.59
N TYR A 9 2.32 -4.32 5.23
CA TYR A 9 1.42 -3.28 4.75
C TYR A 9 2.23 -2.19 4.04
N TYR A 10 1.89 -1.92 2.79
CA TYR A 10 2.37 -0.75 2.06
C TYR A 10 1.35 0.38 2.19
N THR A 11 1.81 1.60 2.49
CA THR A 11 0.94 2.76 2.65
C THR A 11 1.15 3.73 1.50
N ASN A 12 0.10 3.98 0.70
CA ASN A 12 0.22 4.79 -0.52
C ASN A 12 0.67 6.23 -0.27
N TRP A 13 0.35 6.79 0.90
CA TRP A 13 0.73 8.15 1.29
C TRP A 13 2.21 8.28 1.68
N SER A 14 2.95 7.18 1.84
CA SER A 14 4.38 7.22 2.19
C SER A 14 5.25 7.89 1.12
N VAL A 15 4.76 7.97 -0.11
CA VAL A 15 5.39 8.70 -1.23
C VAL A 15 5.41 10.22 -1.03
N TYR A 16 4.58 10.76 -0.14
CA TYR A 16 4.52 12.19 0.14
C TYR A 16 5.47 12.63 1.27
N ARG A 17 6.16 11.68 1.92
CA ARG A 17 7.16 12.02 2.94
C ARG A 17 8.34 12.76 2.29
N PRO A 18 8.93 13.75 2.99
CA PRO A 18 10.05 14.51 2.46
C PRO A 18 11.36 13.72 2.51
N GLY A 19 12.28 14.06 1.61
CA GLY A 19 13.66 13.59 1.62
C GLY A 19 13.80 12.07 1.58
N THR A 20 14.67 11.52 2.42
CA THR A 20 14.99 10.09 2.48
C THR A 20 13.87 9.24 3.08
N ALA A 21 12.86 9.85 3.70
CA ALA A 21 11.69 9.14 4.21
C ALA A 21 10.63 8.88 3.13
N LYS A 22 10.80 9.43 1.93
CA LYS A 22 9.95 9.16 0.77
C LYS A 22 10.04 7.68 0.42
N TYR A 23 8.89 7.03 0.33
CA TYR A 23 8.82 5.59 0.07
C TYR A 23 7.77 5.31 -1.00
N SER A 24 8.16 4.64 -2.07
CA SER A 24 7.30 4.21 -3.18
C SER A 24 7.31 2.68 -3.30
N PRO A 25 6.46 2.08 -4.13
CA PRO A 25 6.44 0.62 -4.30
C PRO A 25 7.81 0.05 -4.74
N GLN A 26 8.61 0.83 -5.47
CA GLN A 26 9.95 0.45 -5.90
C GLN A 26 10.95 0.31 -4.75
N ASN A 27 10.65 0.83 -3.57
CA ASN A 27 11.48 0.68 -2.38
C ASN A 27 11.21 -0.62 -1.60
N ILE A 28 10.16 -1.37 -1.96
CA ILE A 28 9.80 -2.62 -1.29
C ILE A 28 10.77 -3.72 -1.72
N ASN A 29 11.38 -4.39 -0.75
CA ASN A 29 12.11 -5.63 -1.00
C ASN A 29 11.11 -6.81 -1.01
N PRO A 30 10.84 -7.43 -2.17
CA PRO A 30 9.80 -8.45 -2.30
C PRO A 30 10.15 -9.76 -1.59
N TYR A 31 11.41 -9.97 -1.19
CA TYR A 31 11.86 -11.20 -0.53
C TYR A 31 11.70 -11.18 0.98
N LEU A 32 11.30 -10.05 1.57
CA LEU A 32 11.09 -9.92 3.02
C LEU A 32 9.67 -10.28 3.47
N CYS A 33 8.72 -10.33 2.54
CA CYS A 33 7.30 -10.48 2.83
C CYS A 33 6.73 -11.65 2.02
N THR A 34 5.90 -12.48 2.66
CA THR A 34 5.12 -13.51 1.95
C THR A 34 3.83 -12.95 1.35
N HIS A 35 3.28 -11.91 1.98
CA HIS A 35 2.06 -11.23 1.57
C HIS A 35 2.27 -9.73 1.70
N LEU A 36 1.85 -8.98 0.68
CA LEU A 36 1.86 -7.53 0.68
C LEU A 36 0.41 -7.02 0.59
N ILE A 37 0.03 -6.14 1.51
CA ILE A 37 -1.28 -5.51 1.57
C ILE A 37 -1.13 -4.05 1.19
N TYR A 38 -1.82 -3.62 0.14
CA TYR A 38 -1.92 -2.21 -0.23
C TYR A 38 -2.92 -1.51 0.68
N ALA A 39 -2.46 -0.50 1.41
CA ALA A 39 -3.22 0.23 2.42
C ALA A 39 -3.38 1.71 2.01
N PHE A 40 -4.59 2.26 1.91
CA PHE A 40 -5.91 1.61 2.05
C PHE A 40 -6.79 1.97 0.86
N GLY A 41 -7.80 1.14 0.59
CA GLY A 41 -8.97 1.56 -0.17
C GLY A 41 -9.94 2.32 0.74
N GLY A 42 -10.79 3.17 0.14
CA GLY A 42 -11.86 3.87 0.83
C GLY A 42 -13.23 3.34 0.46
N PHE A 43 -14.25 3.77 1.20
CA PHE A 43 -15.64 3.60 0.81
C PHE A 43 -16.30 4.96 0.53
N THR A 44 -17.25 4.97 -0.39
CA THR A 44 -18.18 6.08 -0.57
C THR A 44 -19.25 6.07 0.53
N LYS A 45 -20.14 7.06 0.54
CA LYS A 45 -21.26 7.11 1.51
C LYS A 45 -22.33 6.03 1.22
N ASP A 46 -22.37 5.52 0.00
CA ASP A 46 -23.24 4.44 -0.48
C ASP A 46 -22.59 3.04 -0.35
N ASN A 47 -21.52 2.91 0.44
CA ASN A 47 -20.80 1.65 0.70
C ASN A 47 -20.17 0.99 -0.54
N THR A 48 -19.82 1.79 -1.56
CA THR A 48 -19.08 1.31 -2.73
C THR A 48 -17.57 1.57 -2.56
N LEU A 49 -16.74 0.68 -3.10
CA LEU A 49 -15.28 0.81 -3.01
C LEU A 49 -14.80 1.98 -3.87
N LYS A 50 -13.87 2.78 -3.33
CA LYS A 50 -13.21 3.87 -4.04
C LYS A 50 -11.71 3.91 -3.72
N PRO A 51 -10.87 4.47 -4.61
CA PRO A 51 -9.50 4.81 -4.23
C PRO A 51 -9.49 5.80 -3.07
N PHE A 52 -8.52 5.66 -2.17
CA PHE A 52 -8.34 6.59 -1.05
C PHE A 52 -7.58 7.83 -1.51
N ASP A 53 -6.56 7.63 -2.34
CA ASP A 53 -5.83 8.67 -3.05
C ASP A 53 -5.81 8.33 -4.54
N LYS A 54 -6.75 8.93 -5.29
CA LYS A 54 -6.94 8.65 -6.72
C LYS A 54 -5.64 8.78 -7.53
N TYR A 55 -4.76 9.72 -7.16
CA TYR A 55 -3.54 9.97 -7.91
C TYR A 55 -2.51 8.85 -7.71
N GLN A 56 -2.25 8.41 -6.47
CA GLN A 56 -1.33 7.28 -6.23
C GLN A 56 -1.95 5.92 -6.52
N ASP A 57 -3.27 5.80 -6.43
CA ASP A 57 -3.94 4.51 -6.53
C ASP A 57 -4.20 4.11 -7.99
N ILE A 58 -4.50 5.07 -8.87
CA ILE A 58 -5.02 4.80 -10.22
C ILE A 58 -4.27 5.53 -11.34
N GLU A 59 -3.88 6.80 -11.13
CA GLU A 59 -3.45 7.68 -12.23
C GLU A 59 -1.95 7.60 -12.55
N LYS A 60 -1.12 7.16 -11.61
CA LYS A 60 0.33 7.17 -11.69
C LYS A 60 0.90 5.75 -11.75
#